data_AF-A0A137NWY5-F1
#
_entry.id   AF-A0A137NWY5-F1
#
_cell.length_a   1.000
_cell.length_b   1.000
_cell.length_c   1.000
_cell.angle_alpha   90.00
_cell.angle_beta   90.00
_cell.angle_gamma   90.00
#
_symmetry.space_group_name_H-M   'P 1'
#
loop_
_entity.id
_entity.type
_entity.pdbx_description
1 polymer ?
#
loop_
_entity_poly.entity_id
_entity_poly.type
_entity_poly.pdbx_seq_one_letter_code
_entity_poly.pdbx_strand_id
1 'polypeptide(L)'
;MAHCLGIHINTGRFEENLNYERQLIYRKVIMMNKYMSGPSNIYPNYIVDAPPNSKDLYSLGLDKLRFDNNLLSLGFSQVELSLISKLSEVNNKFKDYSITLVWFNLTANFINKGELEAYCTKKLLKLKQIYDKTLLNYDKLAISYSTQIKLILQSRELITLSYIKETLDILEYWKFLSSGKVTQELTSQTIGNCQTLLQLSSKLRNFKVKFYYLYLIGFTLIRLYKAVGPGERREILGVLDAVRELVGSFGGAGGRGGAGREGNSELGKFNDLVFKTGLKLIQAK
;
A
#
# COMPACT_ATOMS: atom_id res chain seq x y z
N MET A 1 -21.25 -14.50 1.99
CA MET A 1 -22.37 -13.54 1.81
C MET A 1 -22.39 -12.90 0.42
N ALA A 2 -21.32 -12.28 -0.09
CA ALA A 2 -21.33 -11.66 -1.43
C ALA A 2 -21.73 -12.62 -2.57
N HIS A 3 -21.32 -13.90 -2.50
CA HIS A 3 -21.77 -14.92 -3.45
C HIS A 3 -23.26 -15.27 -3.29
N CYS A 4 -23.73 -15.48 -2.05
CA CYS A 4 -25.13 -15.78 -1.75
C CYS A 4 -26.09 -14.67 -2.18
N LEU A 5 -25.67 -13.40 -2.04
CA LEU A 5 -26.44 -12.23 -2.47
C LEU A 5 -26.26 -11.92 -3.96
N GLY A 6 -25.49 -12.73 -4.69
CA GLY A 6 -25.20 -12.52 -6.10
C GLY A 6 -24.43 -11.24 -6.41
N ILE A 7 -23.85 -10.53 -5.44
CA ILE A 7 -23.18 -9.22 -5.63
C ILE A 7 -22.02 -9.30 -6.63
N HIS A 8 -21.31 -10.43 -6.66
CA HIS A 8 -20.22 -10.73 -7.60
C HIS A 8 -20.68 -10.88 -9.07
N ILE A 9 -21.96 -11.14 -9.33
CA ILE A 9 -22.45 -11.46 -10.68
C ILE A 9 -22.47 -10.20 -11.54
N ASN A 10 -21.65 -10.18 -12.59
CA ASN A 10 -21.71 -9.15 -13.62
C ASN A 10 -22.86 -9.45 -14.60
N THR A 11 -23.97 -8.72 -14.50
CA THR A 11 -25.16 -8.98 -15.32
C THR A 11 -25.88 -7.68 -15.67
N GLY A 12 -26.34 -7.55 -16.92
CA GLY A 12 -27.16 -6.44 -17.39
C GLY A 12 -28.62 -6.49 -16.92
N ARG A 13 -28.99 -7.47 -16.09
CA ARG A 13 -30.38 -7.63 -15.59
C ARG A 13 -30.76 -6.66 -14.48
N PHE A 14 -29.79 -5.99 -13.86
CA PHE A 14 -30.07 -4.96 -12.86
C PHE A 14 -30.00 -3.57 -13.48
N GLU A 15 -30.71 -2.63 -12.87
CA GLU A 15 -30.59 -1.21 -13.18
C GLU A 15 -29.13 -0.74 -13.07
N GLU A 16 -28.75 0.26 -13.87
CA GLU A 16 -27.37 0.77 -13.93
C GLU A 16 -26.85 1.21 -12.57
N ASN A 17 -27.66 1.94 -11.78
CA ASN A 17 -27.29 2.39 -10.44
C ASN A 17 -27.04 1.22 -9.47
N LEU A 18 -27.89 0.19 -9.52
CA LEU A 18 -27.73 -0.98 -8.67
C LEU A 18 -26.52 -1.82 -9.09
N ASN A 19 -26.27 -1.96 -10.39
CA ASN A 19 -25.06 -2.58 -10.91
C ASN A 19 -23.80 -1.83 -10.47
N TYR A 20 -23.84 -0.51 -10.52
CA TYR A 20 -22.78 0.36 -10.04
C TYR A 20 -22.47 0.14 -8.55
N GLU A 21 -23.48 0.23 -7.67
CA GLU A 21 -23.32 0.02 -6.23
C GLU A 21 -22.79 -1.38 -5.90
N ARG A 22 -23.33 -2.42 -6.56
CA ARG A 22 -22.88 -3.81 -6.39
C ARG A 22 -21.40 -3.96 -6.72
N GLN A 23 -20.95 -3.37 -7.83
CA GLN A 23 -19.54 -3.43 -8.24
C GLN A 23 -18.63 -2.71 -7.24
N LEU A 24 -19.03 -1.54 -6.72
CA LEU A 24 -18.27 -0.83 -5.67
C LEU A 24 -18.18 -1.65 -4.39
N ILE A 25 -19.30 -2.16 -3.90
CA ILE A 25 -19.34 -2.98 -2.67
C ILE A 25 -18.45 -4.21 -2.84
N TYR A 26 -18.54 -4.91 -3.97
CA TYR A 26 -17.73 -6.10 -4.21
C TYR A 26 -16.24 -5.80 -4.20
N ARG A 27 -15.81 -4.68 -4.81
CA ARG A 27 -14.41 -4.22 -4.78
C ARG A 27 -13.93 -3.90 -3.37
N LYS A 28 -14.79 -3.32 -2.53
CA LYS A 28 -14.46 -3.09 -1.11
C LYS A 28 -14.34 -4.39 -0.31
N VAL A 29 -15.21 -5.37 -0.57
CA VAL A 29 -15.09 -6.72 0.03
C VAL A 29 -13.78 -7.38 -0.40
N ILE A 30 -13.45 -7.32 -1.69
CA ILE A 30 -12.18 -7.78 -2.26
C ILE A 30 -10.98 -7.17 -1.52
N MET A 31 -10.97 -5.84 -1.40
CA MET A 31 -9.91 -5.09 -0.74
C MET A 31 -9.78 -5.46 0.74
N MET A 32 -10.90 -5.54 1.47
CA MET A 32 -10.91 -5.94 2.88
C MET A 32 -10.42 -7.37 3.07
N ASN A 33 -10.84 -8.29 2.21
CA ASN A 33 -10.35 -9.67 2.25
C ASN A 33 -8.83 -9.74 2.06
N LYS A 34 -8.26 -8.98 1.12
CA LYS A 34 -6.79 -8.90 0.96
C LYS A 34 -6.13 -8.46 2.27
N TYR A 35 -6.66 -7.43 2.94
CA TYR A 35 -6.05 -6.90 4.18
C TYR A 35 -6.26 -7.82 5.39
N MET A 36 -7.40 -8.50 5.49
CA MET A 36 -7.68 -9.44 6.58
C MET A 36 -6.90 -10.74 6.45
N SER A 37 -6.55 -11.16 5.23
CA SER A 37 -5.92 -12.45 5.01
C SER A 37 -4.42 -12.49 5.34
N GLY A 38 -3.85 -11.39 5.87
CA GLY A 38 -2.47 -11.30 6.35
C GLY A 38 -1.61 -10.26 5.61
N PRO A 39 -0.45 -9.87 6.18
CA PRO A 39 0.30 -8.67 5.78
C PRO A 39 0.77 -8.65 4.32
N SER A 40 1.00 -9.82 3.72
CA SER A 40 1.38 -9.92 2.30
C SER A 40 0.33 -10.64 1.46
N ASN A 41 -0.66 -11.31 2.06
CA ASN A 41 -1.32 -12.51 1.50
C ASN A 41 -1.62 -12.38 0.01
N ILE A 42 -0.72 -12.96 -0.78
CA ILE A 42 -0.57 -12.69 -2.21
C ILE A 42 -1.64 -13.45 -3.01
N TYR A 43 -2.35 -14.34 -2.32
CA TYR A 43 -3.37 -15.23 -2.85
C TYR A 43 -4.70 -15.02 -2.11
N PRO A 44 -5.82 -14.90 -2.83
CA PRO A 44 -7.13 -14.99 -2.20
C PRO A 44 -7.42 -16.47 -1.84
N ASN A 45 -7.97 -16.71 -0.64
CA ASN A 45 -8.48 -18.04 -0.24
C ASN A 45 -9.85 -18.37 -0.87
N TYR A 46 -10.22 -17.66 -1.94
CA TYR A 46 -11.51 -17.76 -2.62
C TYR A 46 -11.35 -17.36 -4.08
N ILE A 47 -12.29 -17.77 -4.93
CA ILE A 47 -12.31 -17.36 -6.34
C ILE A 47 -12.67 -15.88 -6.41
N VAL A 48 -11.74 -15.08 -6.93
CA VAL A 48 -11.97 -13.65 -7.15
C VAL A 48 -12.60 -13.47 -8.52
N ASP A 49 -13.93 -13.34 -8.54
CA ASP A 49 -14.69 -12.97 -9.74
C ASP A 49 -14.83 -11.44 -9.81
N ALA A 50 -13.70 -10.73 -9.73
CA ALA A 50 -13.72 -9.28 -9.79
C ALA A 50 -14.28 -8.84 -11.16
N PRO A 51 -15.37 -8.05 -11.20
CA PRO A 51 -15.85 -7.52 -12.47
C PRO A 51 -14.75 -6.68 -13.12
N PRO A 52 -14.67 -6.67 -14.46
CA PRO A 52 -13.69 -5.86 -15.15
C PRO A 52 -13.83 -4.39 -14.73
N ASN A 53 -12.71 -3.68 -14.69
CA ASN A 53 -12.73 -2.26 -14.36
C ASN A 53 -13.49 -1.51 -15.48
N SER A 54 -14.73 -1.11 -15.21
CA SER A 54 -15.48 -0.24 -16.12
C SER A 54 -14.91 1.18 -16.06
N LYS A 55 -14.77 1.82 -17.22
CA LYS A 55 -14.42 3.26 -17.29
C LYS A 55 -15.50 4.10 -16.61
N ASP A 56 -16.74 3.61 -16.64
CA ASP A 56 -17.93 4.34 -16.23
C ASP A 56 -18.23 4.21 -14.73
N LEU A 57 -17.57 3.24 -14.06
CA LEU A 57 -17.73 3.01 -12.62
C LEU A 57 -17.35 4.26 -11.80
N TYR A 58 -16.44 5.10 -12.27
CA TYR A 58 -16.04 6.28 -11.51
C TYR A 58 -16.62 7.58 -12.06
N SER A 59 -17.32 7.55 -13.20
CA SER A 59 -17.95 8.72 -13.81
C SER A 59 -19.43 8.87 -13.49
N LEU A 60 -20.06 7.84 -12.91
CA LEU A 60 -21.47 7.86 -12.49
C LEU A 60 -21.56 8.10 -10.98
N GLY A 61 -21.72 9.37 -10.60
CA GLY A 61 -22.37 9.75 -9.34
C GLY A 61 -21.51 9.74 -8.06
N LEU A 62 -20.23 9.41 -8.09
CA LEU A 62 -19.31 9.64 -6.95
C LEU A 62 -19.08 11.13 -6.67
N ASP A 63 -19.25 11.95 -7.70
CA ASP A 63 -19.31 13.41 -7.72
C ASP A 63 -20.43 13.95 -6.82
N LYS A 64 -21.39 13.08 -6.49
CA LYS A 64 -22.54 13.33 -5.64
C LYS A 64 -22.49 12.38 -4.45
N LEU A 65 -21.41 12.41 -3.66
CA LEU A 65 -21.59 12.18 -2.22
C LEU A 65 -22.81 13.02 -1.85
N ARG A 66 -23.92 12.38 -1.47
CA ARG A 66 -25.16 13.08 -1.11
C ARG A 66 -24.72 14.17 -0.14
N PHE A 67 -24.88 15.42 -0.55
CA PHE A 67 -24.48 16.58 0.24
C PHE A 67 -25.20 16.42 1.57
N ASP A 68 -24.50 15.91 2.56
CA ASP A 68 -25.03 15.87 3.90
C ASP A 68 -24.86 17.29 4.42
N ASN A 69 -25.97 18.03 4.48
CA ASN A 69 -25.97 19.40 5.00
C ASN A 69 -25.40 19.45 6.43
N ASN A 70 -25.36 18.32 7.15
CA ASN A 70 -24.69 18.21 8.45
C ASN A 70 -23.15 18.30 8.36
N LEU A 71 -22.54 18.14 7.19
CA LEU A 71 -21.09 18.38 7.02
C LEU A 71 -20.77 19.87 6.88
N LEU A 72 -21.71 20.67 6.37
CA LEU A 72 -21.57 22.13 6.35
C LEU A 72 -21.61 22.69 7.79
N SER A 73 -22.43 22.10 8.67
CA SER A 73 -22.49 22.50 10.08
C SER A 73 -21.23 22.12 10.88
N LEU A 74 -20.38 21.22 10.36
CA LEU A 74 -19.06 20.91 10.90
C LEU A 74 -17.95 21.85 10.38
N GLY A 75 -18.31 22.87 9.58
CA GLY A 75 -17.38 23.90 9.12
C GLY A 75 -16.67 23.62 7.80
N PHE A 76 -17.07 22.58 7.05
CA PHE A 76 -16.55 22.35 5.70
C PHE A 76 -17.21 23.28 4.68
N SER A 77 -16.41 23.87 3.80
CA SER A 77 -16.94 24.62 2.65
C SER A 77 -17.44 23.67 1.55
N GLN A 78 -18.37 24.17 0.72
CA GLN A 78 -18.87 23.43 -0.46
C GLN A 78 -17.73 23.06 -1.43
N VAL A 79 -16.73 23.92 -1.54
CA VAL A 79 -15.54 23.71 -2.38
C VAL A 79 -14.69 22.56 -1.83
N GLU A 80 -14.46 22.52 -0.51
CA GLU A 80 -13.71 21.43 0.13
C GLU A 80 -14.44 20.10 -0.01
N LEU A 81 -15.77 20.07 0.17
CA LEU A 81 -16.56 18.85 0.00
C LEU A 81 -16.49 18.34 -1.45
N SER A 82 -16.59 19.24 -2.43
CA SER A 82 -16.41 18.90 -3.85
C SER A 82 -15.01 18.33 -4.11
N LEU A 83 -13.97 18.94 -3.55
CA LEU A 83 -12.60 18.46 -3.66
C LEU A 83 -12.44 17.07 -3.01
N ILE A 84 -12.97 16.87 -1.80
CA ILE A 84 -12.91 15.57 -1.09
C ILE A 84 -13.58 14.47 -1.91
N SER A 85 -14.73 14.76 -2.54
CA SER A 85 -15.39 13.83 -3.46
C SER A 85 -14.48 13.45 -4.63
N LYS A 86 -13.89 14.42 -5.34
CA LYS A 86 -12.97 14.16 -6.46
C LYS A 86 -11.70 13.41 -6.03
N LEU A 87 -11.11 13.77 -4.89
CA LEU A 87 -9.97 13.05 -4.31
C LEU A 87 -10.34 11.60 -3.99
N SER A 88 -11.53 11.38 -3.44
CA SER A 88 -12.03 10.04 -3.12
C SER A 88 -12.24 9.19 -4.38
N GLU A 89 -12.77 9.78 -5.45
CA GLU A 89 -12.89 9.12 -6.75
C GLU A 89 -11.53 8.68 -7.29
N VAL A 90 -10.56 9.60 -7.36
CA VAL A 90 -9.19 9.33 -7.81
C VAL A 90 -8.54 8.23 -6.96
N ASN A 91 -8.71 8.27 -5.65
CA ASN A 91 -8.15 7.30 -4.72
C ASN A 91 -8.78 5.91 -4.84
N ASN A 92 -10.11 5.86 -4.94
CA ASN A 92 -10.83 4.60 -5.10
C ASN A 92 -10.46 3.94 -6.43
N LYS A 93 -10.37 4.73 -7.49
CA LYS A 93 -9.90 4.26 -8.80
C LYS A 93 -8.53 3.63 -8.67
N PHE A 94 -7.53 4.35 -8.15
CA PHE A 94 -6.18 3.80 -7.98
C PHE A 94 -6.20 2.46 -7.22
N LYS A 95 -6.82 2.44 -6.03
CA LYS A 95 -6.86 1.25 -5.15
C LYS A 95 -7.55 0.04 -5.80
N ASP A 96 -8.66 0.28 -6.51
CA ASP A 96 -9.42 -0.80 -7.12
C ASP A 96 -8.72 -1.36 -8.37
N TYR A 97 -7.97 -0.54 -9.10
CA TYR A 97 -7.11 -1.03 -10.19
C TYR A 97 -5.89 -1.78 -9.64
N SER A 98 -5.22 -1.22 -8.63
CA SER A 98 -3.97 -1.77 -8.10
C SER A 98 -4.16 -3.10 -7.36
N ILE A 99 -5.25 -3.26 -6.61
CA ILE A 99 -5.53 -4.51 -5.88
C ILE A 99 -5.57 -5.74 -6.81
N THR A 100 -6.14 -5.57 -8.01
CA THR A 100 -6.20 -6.64 -9.03
C THR A 100 -4.83 -6.98 -9.60
N LEU A 101 -3.88 -6.03 -9.58
CA LEU A 101 -2.51 -6.26 -10.00
C LEU A 101 -1.66 -6.93 -8.93
N VAL A 102 -1.97 -6.72 -7.64
CA VAL A 102 -1.19 -7.29 -6.53
C VAL A 102 -1.69 -8.69 -6.12
N TRP A 103 -2.82 -9.14 -6.65
CA TRP A 103 -3.22 -10.54 -6.56
C TRP A 103 -2.52 -11.41 -7.60
N PHE A 104 -1.94 -12.50 -7.11
CA PHE A 104 -1.31 -13.51 -7.93
C PHE A 104 -2.22 -14.74 -7.97
N ASN A 105 -2.21 -15.42 -9.11
CA ASN A 105 -2.99 -16.63 -9.29
C ASN A 105 -2.17 -17.83 -8.82
N LEU A 106 -2.71 -18.61 -7.88
CA LEU A 106 -2.10 -19.87 -7.40
C LEU A 106 -1.94 -20.90 -8.51
N THR A 107 -2.77 -20.87 -9.55
CA THR A 107 -2.71 -21.82 -10.66
C THR A 107 -1.74 -21.40 -11.77
N ALA A 108 -1.05 -20.26 -11.62
CA ALA A 108 0.02 -19.88 -12.53
C ALA A 108 1.24 -20.78 -12.27
N ASN A 109 1.25 -21.95 -12.92
CA ASN A 109 2.41 -22.82 -12.95
C ASN A 109 3.48 -22.16 -13.83
N PHE A 110 4.33 -21.33 -13.22
CA PHE A 110 5.51 -20.79 -13.90
C PHE A 110 6.50 -21.94 -14.12
N ILE A 111 6.83 -22.21 -15.38
CA ILE A 111 7.68 -23.34 -15.78
C ILE A 111 9.15 -23.03 -15.47
N ASN A 112 9.54 -21.75 -15.49
CA ASN A 112 10.90 -21.31 -15.17
C ASN A 112 10.94 -19.92 -14.49
N LYS A 113 12.11 -19.55 -13.96
CA LYS A 113 12.33 -18.27 -13.25
C LYS A 113 12.12 -17.04 -14.14
N GLY A 114 12.41 -17.14 -15.44
CA GLY A 114 12.26 -16.05 -16.40
C GLY A 114 10.79 -15.69 -16.64
N GLU A 115 9.90 -16.68 -16.68
CA GLU A 115 8.46 -16.46 -16.80
C GLU A 115 7.88 -15.73 -15.57
N LEU A 116 8.32 -16.12 -14.38
CA LEU A 116 7.94 -15.45 -13.13
C LEU A 116 8.44 -14.00 -13.11
N GLU A 117 9.69 -13.76 -13.50
CA GLU A 117 10.25 -12.41 -13.58
C GLU A 117 9.50 -11.54 -14.58
N ALA A 118 9.27 -12.03 -15.80
CA ALA A 118 8.49 -11.33 -16.81
C ALA A 118 7.06 -11.01 -16.34
N TYR A 119 6.44 -11.93 -15.60
CA TYR A 119 5.10 -11.74 -15.03
C TYR A 119 5.08 -10.62 -13.96
N CYS A 120 6.04 -10.63 -13.04
CA CYS A 120 6.17 -9.61 -12.01
C CYS A 120 6.51 -8.24 -12.61
N THR A 121 7.46 -8.18 -13.54
CA THR A 121 7.83 -6.96 -14.27
C THR A 121 6.63 -6.37 -15.01
N LYS A 122 5.82 -7.21 -15.68
CA LYS A 122 4.58 -6.76 -16.34
C LYS A 122 3.58 -6.16 -15.35
N LYS A 123 3.43 -6.74 -14.16
CA LYS A 123 2.57 -6.17 -13.09
C LYS A 123 3.12 -4.84 -12.57
N LEU A 124 4.42 -4.74 -12.33
CA LEU A 124 5.09 -3.50 -11.91
C LEU A 124 4.90 -2.37 -12.92
N LEU A 125 5.12 -2.65 -14.21
CA LEU A 125 4.92 -1.68 -15.29
C LEU A 125 3.47 -1.19 -15.35
N LYS A 126 2.50 -2.09 -15.25
CA LYS A 126 1.08 -1.71 -15.21
C LYS A 126 0.74 -0.88 -13.98
N LEU A 127 1.26 -1.25 -12.81
CA LEU A 127 1.03 -0.51 -11.58
C LEU A 127 1.60 0.91 -11.68
N LYS A 128 2.81 1.06 -12.24
CA LYS A 128 3.42 2.36 -12.51
C LYS A 128 2.58 3.20 -13.47
N GLN A 129 2.09 2.63 -14.58
CA GLN A 129 1.21 3.34 -15.52
C GLN A 129 -0.07 3.87 -14.84
N ILE A 130 -0.69 3.09 -13.96
CA ILE A 130 -1.88 3.51 -13.21
C ILE A 130 -1.54 4.60 -12.20
N TYR A 131 -0.39 4.48 -11.54
CA TYR A 131 0.10 5.48 -10.60
C TYR A 131 0.42 6.81 -11.29
N ASP A 132 1.16 6.80 -12.40
CA ASP A 132 1.49 8.00 -13.17
C ASP A 132 0.22 8.71 -13.67
N LYS A 133 -0.77 7.94 -14.16
CA LYS A 133 -2.09 8.49 -14.53
C LYS A 133 -2.82 9.11 -13.34
N THR A 134 -2.70 8.49 -12.15
CA THR A 134 -3.27 9.02 -10.91
C THR A 134 -2.59 10.33 -10.52
N LEU A 135 -1.26 10.44 -10.64
CA LEU A 135 -0.52 11.68 -10.38
C LEU A 135 -0.95 12.81 -11.32
N LEU A 136 -1.19 12.54 -12.60
CA LEU A 136 -1.71 13.54 -13.53
C LEU A 136 -3.09 14.08 -13.10
N ASN A 137 -3.94 13.26 -12.49
CA ASN A 137 -5.21 13.72 -11.95
C ASN A 137 -5.01 14.63 -10.73
N TYR A 138 -4.04 14.30 -9.86
CA TYR A 138 -3.66 15.17 -8.76
C TYR A 138 -3.16 16.54 -9.23
N ASP A 139 -2.32 16.56 -10.27
CA ASP A 139 -1.80 17.81 -10.83
C ASP A 139 -2.94 18.67 -11.42
N LYS A 140 -3.90 18.06 -12.11
CA LYS A 140 -5.13 18.75 -12.57
C LYS A 140 -5.97 19.31 -11.43
N LEU A 141 -6.14 18.56 -10.35
CA LEU A 141 -6.86 19.03 -9.17
C LEU A 141 -6.12 20.17 -8.48
N ALA A 142 -4.78 20.12 -8.41
CA ALA A 142 -3.97 21.20 -7.82
C ALA A 142 -4.12 22.52 -8.58
N ILE A 143 -4.24 22.47 -9.91
CA ILE A 143 -4.53 23.64 -10.75
C ILE A 143 -5.95 24.17 -10.46
N SER A 144 -6.94 23.26 -10.36
CA SER A 144 -8.35 23.63 -10.22
C SER A 144 -8.74 24.09 -8.81
N TYR A 145 -8.00 23.65 -7.78
CA TYR A 145 -8.27 23.91 -6.36
C TYR A 145 -6.99 24.43 -5.68
N SER A 146 -6.43 25.52 -6.23
CA SER A 146 -5.15 26.09 -5.81
C SER A 146 -5.11 26.53 -4.34
N THR A 147 -6.25 26.91 -3.76
CA THR A 147 -6.34 27.29 -2.35
C THR A 147 -6.33 26.09 -1.39
N GLN A 148 -6.57 24.87 -1.88
CA GLN A 148 -6.57 23.63 -1.10
C GLN A 148 -5.37 22.71 -1.41
N ILE A 149 -4.27 23.24 -1.99
CA ILE A 149 -3.08 22.45 -2.38
C ILE A 149 -2.58 21.54 -1.26
N LYS A 150 -2.61 21.99 -0.01
CA LYS A 150 -2.16 21.19 1.14
C LYS A 150 -2.93 19.86 1.27
N LEU A 151 -4.25 19.88 1.11
CA LEU A 151 -5.08 18.68 1.19
C LEU A 151 -4.79 17.73 0.02
N ILE A 152 -4.56 18.29 -1.18
CA ILE A 152 -4.24 17.54 -2.39
C ILE A 152 -2.90 16.84 -2.25
N LEU A 153 -1.86 17.54 -1.76
CA LEU A 153 -0.55 16.98 -1.51
C LEU A 153 -0.60 15.87 -0.45
N GLN A 154 -1.35 16.05 0.64
CA GLN A 154 -1.54 15.01 1.65
C GLN A 154 -2.20 13.76 1.07
N SER A 155 -3.25 13.92 0.26
CA SER A 155 -3.89 12.79 -0.41
C SER A 155 -2.95 12.11 -1.41
N ARG A 156 -2.16 12.88 -2.16
CA ARG A 156 -1.13 12.37 -3.08
C ARG A 156 -0.09 11.53 -2.34
N GLU A 157 0.43 12.02 -1.21
CA GLU A 157 1.38 11.28 -0.36
C GLU A 157 0.79 9.93 0.11
N LEU A 158 -0.49 9.88 0.49
CA LEU A 158 -1.16 8.64 0.89
C LEU A 158 -1.31 7.63 -0.27
N ILE A 159 -1.53 8.11 -1.49
CA ILE A 159 -1.53 7.24 -2.68
C ILE A 159 -0.13 6.77 -3.03
N THR A 160 0.89 7.62 -2.91
CA THR A 160 2.29 7.22 -3.07
C THR A 160 2.67 6.13 -2.08
N LEU A 161 2.27 6.25 -0.81
CA LEU A 161 2.43 5.20 0.19
C LEU A 161 1.79 3.87 -0.25
N SER A 162 0.56 3.94 -0.77
CA SER A 162 -0.16 2.75 -1.25
C SER A 162 0.54 2.10 -2.44
N TYR A 163 0.96 2.90 -3.43
CA TYR A 163 1.72 2.46 -4.60
C TYR A 163 3.03 1.76 -4.21
N ILE A 164 3.80 2.35 -3.29
CA ILE A 164 5.07 1.76 -2.84
C ILE A 164 4.81 0.44 -2.13
N LYS A 165 3.79 0.38 -1.25
CA LYS A 165 3.43 -0.85 -0.55
C LYS A 165 3.07 -1.98 -1.53
N GLU A 166 2.25 -1.69 -2.52
CA GLU A 166 1.84 -2.64 -3.56
C GLU A 166 3.02 -3.09 -4.44
N THR A 167 3.96 -2.18 -4.71
CA THR A 167 5.22 -2.49 -5.39
C THR A 167 6.05 -3.46 -4.57
N LEU A 168 6.19 -3.23 -3.27
CA LEU A 168 6.90 -4.14 -2.36
C LEU A 168 6.21 -5.51 -2.29
N ASP A 169 4.87 -5.57 -2.27
CA ASP A 169 4.13 -6.84 -2.29
C ASP A 169 4.45 -7.68 -3.54
N ILE A 170 4.53 -7.05 -4.71
CA ILE A 170 4.91 -7.71 -5.99
C ILE A 170 6.36 -8.21 -5.93
N LEU A 171 7.28 -7.38 -5.41
CA LEU A 171 8.70 -7.74 -5.31
C LEU A 171 8.95 -8.88 -4.31
N GLU A 172 8.25 -8.87 -3.17
CA GLU A 172 8.35 -9.94 -2.18
C GLU A 172 7.80 -11.27 -2.71
N TYR A 173 6.75 -11.24 -3.55
CA TYR A 173 6.28 -12.43 -4.26
C TYR A 173 7.37 -13.05 -5.13
N TRP A 174 7.98 -12.22 -5.97
CA TRP A 174 9.03 -12.66 -6.88
C TRP A 174 10.22 -13.24 -6.10
N LYS A 175 10.67 -12.57 -5.03
CA LYS A 175 11.75 -13.06 -4.16
C LYS A 175 11.42 -14.38 -3.47
N PHE A 176 10.17 -14.60 -3.07
CA PHE A 176 9.75 -15.84 -2.42
C PHE A 176 9.89 -17.05 -3.34
N LEU A 177 9.58 -16.88 -4.63
CA LEU A 177 9.61 -17.99 -5.59
C LEU A 177 10.91 -18.11 -6.40
N SER A 178 11.70 -17.05 -6.52
CA SER A 178 12.88 -17.06 -7.39
C SER A 178 14.13 -17.72 -6.77
N SER A 179 14.18 -17.93 -5.44
CA SER A 179 15.30 -18.51 -4.68
C SER A 179 16.69 -18.00 -5.10
N GLY A 180 16.77 -16.84 -5.76
CA GLY A 180 17.88 -16.42 -6.61
C GLY A 180 18.32 -15.00 -6.33
N LYS A 181 19.47 -14.62 -6.90
CA LYS A 181 19.99 -13.25 -6.80
C LYS A 181 18.99 -12.28 -7.43
N VAL A 182 18.60 -11.28 -6.65
CA VAL A 182 17.78 -10.17 -7.14
C VAL A 182 18.60 -9.38 -8.16
N THR A 183 18.01 -8.99 -9.29
CA THR A 183 18.68 -8.12 -10.25
C THR A 183 19.05 -6.80 -9.57
N GLN A 184 20.16 -6.20 -10.00
CA GLN A 184 20.64 -4.96 -9.40
C GLN A 184 19.60 -3.83 -9.54
N GLU A 185 18.91 -3.75 -10.68
CA GLU A 185 17.85 -2.78 -10.92
C GLU A 185 16.70 -2.90 -9.90
N LEU A 186 16.17 -4.11 -9.69
CA LEU A 186 15.10 -4.34 -8.72
C LEU A 186 15.57 -4.12 -7.27
N THR A 187 16.84 -4.40 -7.00
CA THR A 187 17.48 -4.09 -5.70
C THR A 187 17.45 -2.59 -5.44
N SER A 188 18.02 -1.79 -6.34
CA SER A 188 18.07 -0.33 -6.22
C SER A 188 16.67 0.27 -6.14
N GLN A 189 15.72 -0.24 -6.94
CA GLN A 189 14.33 0.18 -6.87
C GLN A 189 13.69 -0.16 -5.51
N THR A 190 13.97 -1.32 -4.94
CA THR A 190 13.47 -1.70 -3.60
C THR A 190 14.02 -0.76 -2.54
N ILE A 191 15.32 -0.47 -2.56
CA ILE A 191 15.97 0.41 -1.59
C ILE A 191 15.38 1.83 -1.69
N GLY A 192 15.28 2.39 -2.91
CA GLY A 192 14.69 3.71 -3.13
C GLY A 192 13.21 3.78 -2.69
N ASN A 193 12.45 2.72 -2.93
CA ASN A 193 11.08 2.59 -2.43
C ASN A 193 11.03 2.59 -0.89
N CYS A 194 11.90 1.84 -0.22
CA CYS A 194 12.00 1.82 1.24
C CYS A 194 12.40 3.19 1.81
N GLN A 195 13.32 3.91 1.18
CA GLN A 195 13.70 5.27 1.56
C GLN A 195 12.52 6.24 1.44
N THR A 196 11.81 6.20 0.32
CA THR A 196 10.61 7.03 0.10
C THR A 196 9.51 6.68 1.10
N LEU A 197 9.31 5.38 1.37
CA LEU A 197 8.34 4.90 2.35
C LEU A 197 8.69 5.38 3.76
N LEU A 198 9.98 5.42 4.12
CA LEU A 198 10.45 5.94 5.41
C LEU A 198 10.13 7.43 5.56
N GLN A 199 10.43 8.23 4.54
CA GLN A 199 10.17 9.67 4.52
C GLN A 199 8.68 10.00 4.60
N LEU A 200 7.83 9.23 3.92
CA LEU A 200 6.38 9.42 3.97
C LEU A 200 5.79 8.93 5.30
N SER A 201 6.27 7.80 5.82
CA SER A 201 5.78 7.23 7.07
C SER A 201 6.15 8.08 8.28
N SER A 202 7.30 8.77 8.25
CA SER A 202 7.70 9.67 9.33
C SER A 202 6.70 10.81 9.56
N LYS A 203 6.01 11.26 8.50
CA LYS A 203 5.00 12.32 8.52
C LYS A 203 3.60 11.86 8.98
N LEU A 204 3.36 10.54 9.09
CA LEU A 204 2.05 10.01 9.47
C LEU A 204 1.72 10.31 10.93
N ARG A 205 0.50 10.79 11.17
CA ARG A 205 -0.05 11.04 12.52
C ARG A 205 -0.48 9.76 13.23
N ASN A 206 -0.96 8.76 12.48
CA ASN A 206 -1.45 7.52 13.06
C ASN A 206 -0.26 6.59 13.39
N PHE A 207 0.05 6.47 14.67
CA PHE A 207 1.16 5.64 15.16
C PHE A 207 1.09 4.19 14.71
N LYS A 208 -0.09 3.56 14.71
CA LYS A 208 -0.23 2.15 14.30
C LYS A 208 0.15 1.96 12.83
N VAL A 209 -0.34 2.85 11.97
CA VAL A 209 -0.06 2.81 10.53
C VAL A 209 1.42 3.13 10.26
N LYS A 210 1.96 4.13 10.97
CA LYS A 210 3.38 4.50 10.91
C LYS A 210 4.27 3.32 11.27
N PHE A 211 4.00 2.66 12.39
CA PHE A 211 4.75 1.47 12.78
C PHE A 211 4.64 0.40 11.71
N TYR A 212 3.44 0.01 11.28
CA TYR A 212 3.28 -0.99 10.22
C TYR A 212 4.24 -0.80 9.03
N TYR A 213 4.38 0.43 8.52
CA TYR A 213 5.33 0.72 7.44
C TYR A 213 6.80 0.64 7.86
N LEU A 214 7.16 1.10 9.06
CA LEU A 214 8.52 0.92 9.59
C LEU A 214 8.90 -0.57 9.74
N TYR A 215 7.96 -1.41 10.20
CA TYR A 215 8.13 -2.86 10.24
C TYR A 215 8.34 -3.43 8.82
N LEU A 216 7.49 -3.03 7.87
CA LEU A 216 7.59 -3.46 6.48
C LEU A 216 8.97 -3.12 5.88
N ILE A 217 9.44 -1.88 6.07
CA ILE A 217 10.77 -1.44 5.63
C ILE A 217 11.86 -2.31 6.26
N GLY A 218 11.85 -2.48 7.58
CA GLY A 218 12.85 -3.25 8.31
C GLY A 218 12.97 -4.69 7.81
N PHE A 219 11.83 -5.38 7.68
CA PHE A 219 11.81 -6.76 7.19
C PHE A 219 12.27 -6.89 5.74
N THR A 220 11.78 -6.02 4.85
CA THR A 220 12.17 -6.03 3.43
C THR A 220 13.69 -5.83 3.27
N LEU A 221 14.26 -4.88 4.00
CA LEU A 221 15.67 -4.53 3.90
C LEU A 221 16.60 -5.57 4.54
N ILE A 222 16.25 -6.13 5.70
CA ILE A 222 17.02 -7.22 6.32
C ILE A 222 17.06 -8.43 5.39
N ARG A 223 15.93 -8.76 4.75
CA ARG A 223 15.86 -9.85 3.79
C ARG A 223 16.76 -9.58 2.57
N LEU A 224 16.76 -8.34 2.08
CA LEU A 224 17.56 -7.93 0.92
C LEU A 224 19.06 -7.90 1.23
N TYR A 225 19.46 -7.54 2.44
CA TYR A 225 20.86 -7.36 2.84
C TYR A 225 21.78 -8.55 2.46
N LYS A 226 21.28 -9.78 2.61
CA LYS A 226 22.04 -11.00 2.31
C LYS A 226 22.28 -11.22 0.81
N ALA A 227 21.44 -10.63 -0.04
CA ALA A 227 21.44 -10.87 -1.48
C ALA A 227 22.25 -9.82 -2.28
N VAL A 228 22.73 -8.75 -1.62
CA VAL A 228 23.32 -7.58 -2.30
C VAL A 228 24.80 -7.38 -1.96
N GLY A 229 25.46 -6.57 -2.79
CA GLY A 229 26.89 -6.26 -2.67
C GLY A 229 27.22 -5.24 -1.57
N PRO A 230 28.51 -4.94 -1.34
CA PRO A 230 28.95 -4.06 -0.26
C PRO A 230 28.41 -2.63 -0.35
N GLY A 231 28.25 -2.09 -1.57
CA GLY A 231 27.72 -0.74 -1.79
C GLY A 231 26.27 -0.63 -1.31
N GLU A 232 25.41 -1.50 -1.83
CA GLU A 232 23.99 -1.54 -1.46
C GLU A 232 23.78 -1.89 0.02
N ARG A 233 24.65 -2.73 0.61
CA ARG A 233 24.61 -3.02 2.05
C ARG A 233 24.76 -1.76 2.90
N ARG A 234 25.63 -0.83 2.50
CA ARG A 234 25.84 0.43 3.22
C ARG A 234 24.58 1.30 3.16
N GLU A 235 23.94 1.38 2.00
CA GLU A 235 22.67 2.10 1.84
C GLU A 235 21.57 1.47 2.70
N ILE A 236 21.45 0.14 2.69
CA ILE A 236 20.49 -0.60 3.51
C ILE A 236 20.70 -0.29 5.00
N LEU A 237 21.95 -0.33 5.48
CA LEU A 237 22.25 -0.02 6.89
C LEU A 237 21.84 1.40 7.26
N GLY A 238 22.13 2.39 6.41
CA GLY A 238 21.71 3.77 6.66
C GLY A 238 20.19 3.92 6.79
N VAL A 239 19.40 3.19 5.99
CA VAL A 239 17.93 3.20 6.12
C VAL A 239 17.48 2.48 7.39
N LEU A 240 18.09 1.35 7.73
CA LEU A 240 17.77 0.60 8.95
C LEU A 240 18.10 1.39 10.23
N ASP A 241 19.20 2.14 10.24
CA ASP A 241 19.56 3.02 11.36
C ASP A 241 18.52 4.13 11.54
N ALA A 242 18.06 4.75 10.45
CA ALA A 242 16.99 5.73 10.52
C ALA A 242 15.65 5.13 11.00
N VAL A 243 15.33 3.89 10.60
CA VAL A 243 14.16 3.17 11.15
C VAL A 243 14.33 2.94 12.65
N ARG A 244 15.52 2.52 13.10
CA ARG A 244 15.83 2.30 14.52
C ARG A 244 15.67 3.56 15.34
N GLU A 245 16.21 4.68 14.88
CA GLU A 245 16.09 5.98 15.55
C GLU A 245 14.62 6.41 15.68
N LEU A 246 13.85 6.30 14.61
CA LEU A 246 12.43 6.60 14.63
C LEU A 246 11.71 5.71 15.65
N VAL A 247 11.90 4.40 15.62
CA VAL A 247 11.26 3.48 16.58
C VAL A 247 11.69 3.76 18.02
N GLY A 248 12.98 4.03 18.25
CA GLY A 248 13.55 4.38 19.56
C GLY A 248 13.00 5.68 20.14
N SER A 249 12.81 6.71 19.30
CA SER A 249 12.23 7.99 19.71
C SER A 249 10.79 7.84 20.25
N PHE A 250 10.04 6.84 19.79
CA PHE A 250 8.68 6.56 20.27
C PHE A 250 8.65 5.72 21.55
N GLY A 251 9.69 4.90 21.80
CA GLY A 251 9.83 4.14 23.04
C GLY A 251 10.20 5.03 24.24
N GLY A 252 10.94 6.11 24.02
CA GLY A 252 11.35 7.04 25.08
C GLY A 252 10.28 8.07 25.50
N ALA A 253 9.35 8.43 24.60
CA ALA A 253 8.36 9.47 24.86
C ALA A 253 7.18 9.04 25.76
N GLY A 254 7.03 7.73 26.03
CA GLY A 254 6.05 7.17 26.98
C GLY A 254 6.63 6.80 28.34
N GLY A 255 7.92 7.03 28.57
CA GLY A 255 8.70 6.46 29.69
C GLY A 255 8.93 7.38 30.89
N ARG A 256 8.06 8.36 31.17
CA ARG A 256 8.02 9.05 32.47
C ARG A 256 6.76 8.62 33.23
N GLY A 257 6.71 7.35 33.60
CA GLY A 257 5.61 6.78 34.37
C GLY A 257 5.75 5.27 34.51
N GLY A 258 6.59 4.84 35.46
CA GLY A 258 6.64 3.44 35.90
C GLY A 258 7.76 2.62 35.26
N ALA A 259 8.90 2.57 35.93
CA ALA A 259 9.81 1.44 35.84
C ALA A 259 9.00 0.15 36.15
N GLY A 260 8.87 -0.75 35.18
CA GLY A 260 8.17 -2.03 35.43
C GLY A 260 7.50 -2.74 34.25
N ARG A 261 7.59 -2.26 33.00
CA ARG A 261 7.05 -2.99 31.83
C ARG A 261 7.97 -2.96 30.60
N GLU A 262 9.25 -3.29 30.76
CA GLU A 262 10.16 -3.49 29.61
C GLU A 262 10.05 -4.87 28.96
N GLY A 263 9.22 -5.79 29.48
CA GLY A 263 9.22 -7.18 29.02
C GLY A 263 8.17 -7.57 27.96
N ASN A 264 7.22 -6.71 27.56
CA ASN A 264 6.07 -7.23 26.81
C ASN A 264 5.39 -6.29 25.81
N SER A 265 6.00 -5.16 25.44
CA SER A 265 5.48 -4.36 24.34
C SER A 265 5.87 -5.00 23.00
N GLU A 266 4.93 -5.06 22.05
CA GLU A 266 5.19 -5.51 20.67
C GLU A 266 6.33 -4.71 20.00
N LEU A 267 6.58 -3.48 20.50
CA LEU A 267 7.71 -2.64 20.12
C LEU A 267 9.06 -3.17 20.63
N GLY A 268 9.11 -3.64 21.88
CA GLY A 268 10.30 -4.31 22.45
C GLY A 268 10.62 -5.60 21.71
N LYS A 269 9.60 -6.41 21.41
CA LYS A 269 9.75 -7.65 20.60
C LYS A 269 10.29 -7.36 19.19
N PHE A 270 9.86 -6.26 18.57
CA PHE A 270 10.39 -5.83 17.26
C PHE A 270 11.83 -5.35 17.34
N ASN A 271 12.16 -4.50 18.30
CA ASN A 271 13.53 -4.06 18.48
C ASN A 271 14.47 -5.25 18.69
N ASP A 272 13.99 -6.27 19.40
CA ASP A 272 14.74 -7.50 19.63
C ASP A 272 14.81 -8.40 18.38
N LEU A 273 13.75 -8.49 17.58
CA LEU A 273 13.73 -9.30 16.36
C LEU A 273 14.50 -8.66 15.20
N VAL A 274 14.23 -7.39 14.88
CA VAL A 274 14.81 -6.69 13.74
C VAL A 274 16.20 -6.17 14.06
N PHE A 275 16.39 -5.53 15.23
CA PHE A 275 17.67 -4.89 15.53
C PHE A 275 18.59 -5.76 16.37
N LYS A 276 18.14 -6.45 17.43
CA LYS A 276 19.05 -7.37 18.14
C LYS A 276 19.33 -8.63 17.32
N THR A 277 18.31 -9.29 16.77
CA THR A 277 18.48 -10.57 16.06
C THR A 277 18.90 -10.34 14.61
N GLY A 278 18.24 -9.43 13.89
CA GLY A 278 18.59 -9.10 12.52
C GLY A 278 20.00 -8.52 12.36
N LEU A 279 20.42 -7.55 13.19
CA LEU A 279 21.79 -7.01 13.11
C LEU A 279 22.84 -8.01 13.59
N LYS A 280 22.57 -8.83 14.62
CA LYS A 280 23.49 -9.91 15.00
C LYS A 280 23.69 -10.93 13.88
N LEU A 281 22.62 -11.28 13.14
CA LEU A 281 22.71 -12.15 11.96
C LEU A 281 23.47 -11.51 10.79
N ILE A 282 23.50 -10.18 10.74
CA ILE A 282 24.28 -9.40 9.77
C ILE A 282 25.76 -9.31 10.19
N GLN A 283 26.05 -9.19 11.49
CA GLN A 283 27.40 -9.00 12.05
C GLN A 283 28.18 -10.31 12.31
N ALA A 284 27.49 -11.44 12.48
CA ALA A 284 28.12 -12.73 12.76
C ALA A 284 28.71 -13.44 11.52
N LYS A 285 28.88 -12.72 10.39
CA LYS A 285 29.44 -13.20 9.12
C LYS A 285 30.18 -12.06 8.42
#